data_AF-A0A967R0B6-F1
#
_entry.id   AF-A0A967R0B6-F1
#
_cell.length_a   1.000
_cell.length_b   1.000
_cell.length_c   1.000
_cell.angle_alpha   90.00
_cell.angle_beta   90.00
_cell.angle_gamma   90.00
#
_symmetry.space_group_name_H-M   'P 1'
#
loop_
_entity.id
_entity.type
_entity.pdbx_description
1 polymer ?
#
loop_
_entity_poly.entity_id
_entity_poly.type
_entity_poly.pdbx_seq_one_letter_code
_entity_poly.pdbx_strand_id
1 'polypeptide(L)'
;MSERPSFPRRHALTRRFTLGSPRDFRVARDGGRVAFLRSGGPTDPVNRLWVIDVGDGRERLVVDPAALAVEGDGDLPPEERARRERARES
;
A
#
# COMPACT_ATOMS: atom_id res chain seq x y z
N MET A 1 27.32 -11.40 -1.42
CA MET A 1 26.74 -10.75 -0.23
C MET A 1 26.24 -9.39 -0.65
N SER A 2 24.92 -9.12 -0.59
CA SER A 2 24.42 -7.81 -1.00
C SER A 2 24.86 -6.75 0.01
N GLU A 3 25.59 -5.75 -0.47
CA GLU A 3 26.04 -4.62 0.33
C GLU A 3 24.82 -3.87 0.91
N ARG A 4 24.89 -3.48 2.19
CA ARG A 4 23.81 -2.73 2.82
C ARG A 4 23.78 -1.32 2.23
N PRO A 5 22.64 -0.86 1.66
CA PRO A 5 22.56 0.49 1.12
C PRO A 5 22.80 1.53 2.21
N SER A 6 23.48 2.63 1.83
CA SER A 6 23.74 3.77 2.71
C SER A 6 22.44 4.33 3.31
N PHE A 7 22.53 5.04 4.43
CA PHE A 7 21.35 5.61 5.08
C PHE A 7 20.49 6.48 4.14
N PRO A 8 21.06 7.43 3.35
CA PRO A 8 20.25 8.22 2.41
C PRO A 8 19.52 7.35 1.37
N ARG A 9 20.19 6.33 0.84
CA ARG A 9 19.60 5.41 -0.14
C ARG A 9 18.48 4.59 0.50
N ARG A 10 18.70 4.06 1.71
CA ARG A 10 17.70 3.29 2.44
C ARG A 10 16.49 4.16 2.81
N HIS A 11 16.73 5.38 3.28
CA HIS A 11 15.68 6.36 3.60
C HIS A 11 14.82 6.72 2.38
N ALA A 12 15.43 6.82 1.19
CA ALA A 12 14.68 7.03 -0.05
C ALA A 12 13.86 5.79 -0.47
N LEU A 13 14.48 4.60 -0.50
CA LEU A 13 13.83 3.35 -0.92
C LEU A 13 12.63 2.97 -0.06
N THR A 14 12.68 3.25 1.24
CA THR A 14 11.60 2.92 2.19
C THR A 14 10.59 4.05 2.39
N ARG A 15 10.73 5.16 1.63
CA ARG A 15 9.99 6.41 1.83
C ARG A 15 9.98 6.84 3.29
N ARG A 16 11.16 7.09 3.85
CA ARG A 16 11.33 7.45 5.27
C ARG A 16 10.85 6.35 6.22
N PHE A 17 10.99 5.09 5.82
CA PHE A 17 10.55 3.90 6.56
C PHE A 17 9.03 3.86 6.82
N THR A 18 8.24 4.43 5.92
CA THR A 18 6.77 4.44 6.02
C THR A 18 6.10 3.33 5.21
N LEU A 19 6.80 2.77 4.21
CA LEU A 19 6.31 1.62 3.46
C LEU A 19 6.14 0.41 4.39
N GLY A 20 5.02 -0.30 4.23
CA GLY A 20 4.59 -1.38 5.12
C GLY A 20 3.77 -0.92 6.33
N SER A 21 3.63 0.38 6.58
CA SER A 21 2.71 0.88 7.62
C SER A 21 1.26 0.81 7.13
N PRO A 22 0.32 0.22 7.89
CA PRO A 22 -1.12 0.29 7.61
C PRO A 22 -1.62 1.75 7.55
N ARG A 23 -2.53 2.04 6.63
CA ARG A 23 -3.22 3.33 6.50
C ARG A 23 -4.64 3.18 5.95
N ASP A 24 -5.39 4.29 5.89
CA ASP A 24 -6.73 4.35 5.27
C ASP A 24 -7.74 3.35 5.83
N PHE A 25 -7.81 3.26 7.16
CA PHE A 25 -8.68 2.31 7.85
C PHE A 25 -10.17 2.56 7.62
N ARG A 26 -10.92 1.47 7.43
CA ARG A 26 -12.39 1.44 7.36
C ARG A 26 -12.90 0.30 8.23
N VAL A 27 -13.77 0.63 9.17
CA VAL A 27 -14.37 -0.34 10.09
C VAL A 27 -15.72 -0.80 9.52
N ALA A 28 -15.96 -2.11 9.48
CA ALA A 28 -17.25 -2.66 9.08
C ALA A 28 -18.35 -2.20 10.06
N ARG A 29 -19.60 -2.06 9.59
CA ARG A 29 -20.71 -1.55 10.42
C ARG A 29 -20.98 -2.41 11.66
N ASP A 30 -20.75 -3.72 11.54
CA ASP A 30 -20.87 -4.70 12.63
C ASP A 30 -19.64 -4.75 13.55
N GLY A 31 -18.57 -4.00 13.23
CA GLY A 31 -17.33 -3.97 13.98
C GLY A 31 -16.47 -5.23 13.88
N GLY A 32 -16.91 -6.26 13.15
CA GLY A 32 -16.22 -7.55 13.12
C GLY A 32 -14.94 -7.54 12.28
N ARG A 33 -14.76 -6.53 11.42
CA ARG A 33 -13.63 -6.44 10.49
C ARG A 33 -13.16 -5.01 10.32
N VAL A 34 -11.85 -4.85 10.08
CA VAL A 34 -11.25 -3.58 9.69
C VAL A 34 -10.49 -3.78 8.39
N ALA A 35 -10.86 -3.02 7.36
CA ALA A 35 -10.13 -2.94 6.11
C ALA A 35 -9.08 -1.82 6.18
N PHE A 36 -7.91 -2.03 5.58
CA PHE A 36 -6.83 -1.04 5.54
C PHE A 36 -5.93 -1.28 4.32
N LEU A 37 -5.16 -0.26 3.96
CA LEU A 37 -4.14 -0.36 2.93
C LEU A 37 -2.76 -0.55 3.55
N ARG A 38 -1.97 -1.46 3.00
CA ARG A 38 -0.58 -1.69 3.39
C ARG A 38 0.22 -2.21 2.19
N SER A 39 1.41 -1.69 1.99
CA SER A 39 2.29 -2.23 0.95
C SER A 39 2.85 -3.60 1.31
N GLY A 40 3.32 -4.37 0.33
CA GLY A 40 3.77 -5.75 0.55
C GLY A 40 5.13 -5.88 1.21
N GLY A 41 5.85 -4.77 1.38
CA GLY A 41 7.18 -4.79 1.94
C GLY A 41 7.77 -3.40 2.13
N PRO A 42 8.96 -3.33 2.76
CA PRO A 42 9.57 -2.08 3.18
C PRO A 42 10.06 -1.22 2.02
N THR A 43 10.13 -1.75 0.80
CA THR A 43 10.55 -1.05 -0.42
C THR A 43 9.53 -1.17 -1.55
N ASP A 44 8.35 -1.74 -1.26
CA ASP A 44 7.26 -1.87 -2.21
C ASP A 44 6.34 -0.64 -2.08
N PRO A 45 6.23 0.21 -3.11
CA PRO A 45 5.34 1.37 -3.06
C PRO A 45 3.88 1.00 -3.27
N VAL A 46 3.58 -0.19 -3.79
CA VAL A 46 2.22 -0.59 -4.17
C VAL A 46 1.44 -1.00 -2.94
N ASN A 47 0.36 -0.27 -2.68
CA ASN A 47 -0.58 -0.60 -1.61
C ASN A 47 -1.50 -1.75 -2.02
N ARG A 48 -1.67 -2.71 -1.12
CA ARG A 48 -2.65 -3.78 -1.23
C ARG A 48 -3.78 -3.57 -0.23
N LEU A 49 -4.97 -4.11 -0.53
CA LEU A 49 -6.09 -4.09 0.41
C LEU A 49 -6.01 -5.30 1.33
N TRP A 50 -6.00 -5.03 2.63
CA TRP A 50 -6.01 -6.04 3.68
C TRP A 50 -7.26 -5.90 4.53
N VAL A 51 -7.64 -7.00 5.17
CA VAL A 51 -8.66 -7.01 6.22
C VAL A 51 -8.11 -7.78 7.41
N ILE A 52 -8.31 -7.24 8.62
CA ILE A 52 -8.17 -7.98 9.88
C ILE A 52 -9.55 -8.36 10.39
N ASP A 53 -9.72 -9.63 10.76
CA ASP A 53 -10.87 -10.08 11.54
C ASP A 53 -10.62 -9.77 13.02
N VAL A 54 -11.56 -9.05 13.65
CA VAL A 54 -11.38 -8.55 15.03
C VAL A 54 -11.51 -9.69 16.04
N GLY A 55 -12.23 -10.77 15.72
CA GLY A 55 -12.47 -11.86 16.65
C GLY A 55 -11.22 -12.69 16.93
N ASP A 56 -10.37 -12.90 15.93
CA ASP A 56 -9.14 -13.71 16.06
C ASP A 56 -7.84 -12.96 15.72
N GLY A 57 -7.94 -11.70 15.29
CA GLY A 57 -6.80 -10.86 14.94
C GLY A 57 -6.11 -11.28 13.64
N ARG A 58 -6.71 -12.15 12.83
CA ARG A 58 -6.07 -12.63 11.59
C ARG A 58 -6.22 -11.62 10.48
N GLU A 59 -5.08 -11.24 9.91
CA GLU A 59 -5.01 -10.45 8.70
C GLU A 59 -5.06 -11.35 7.46
N ARG A 60 -5.78 -10.89 6.43
CA ARG A 60 -5.78 -11.50 5.10
C ARG A 60 -5.68 -10.45 4.01
N LEU A 61 -4.99 -10.81 2.94
CA LEU A 61 -4.97 -10.04 1.70
C LEU A 61 -6.32 -10.20 1.00
N VAL A 62 -6.93 -9.09 0.60
CA VAL A 62 -8.22 -9.07 -0.12
C VAL A 62 -8.03 -8.72 -1.58
N VAL A 63 -7.15 -7.75 -1.88
CA VAL A 63 -6.84 -7.32 -3.24
C VAL A 63 -5.34 -7.08 -3.38
N ASP A 64 -4.72 -7.80 -4.31
CA ASP A 64 -3.40 -7.46 -4.85
C ASP A 64 -3.59 -6.75 -6.19
N PRO A 65 -3.24 -5.45 -6.32
CA PRO A 65 -3.34 -4.74 -7.59
C PRO A 65 -2.56 -5.43 -8.72
N ALA A 66 -1.44 -6.11 -8.43
CA ALA A 66 -0.66 -6.81 -9.45
C ALA A 66 -1.40 -8.03 -10.04
N ALA A 67 -2.41 -8.54 -9.33
CA ALA A 67 -3.27 -9.63 -9.81
C ALA A 67 -4.53 -9.11 -10.53
N LEU A 68 -4.81 -7.81 -10.45
CA LEU A 68 -5.90 -7.21 -11.21
C LEU A 68 -5.40 -6.99 -12.65
N ALA A 69 -6.01 -7.68 -13.61
CA ALA A 69 -5.82 -7.36 -15.02
C ALA A 69 -6.53 -6.02 -15.31
N VAL A 70 -5.87 -4.91 -14.99
CA VAL A 70 -6.34 -3.56 -15.32
C VAL A 70 -5.75 -3.19 -16.67
N GLU A 71 -6.59 -3.17 -17.71
CA GLU A 71 -6.20 -2.55 -18.98
C GLU A 71 -5.93 -1.06 -18.73
N GLY A 72 -4.73 -0.57 -19.05
CA GLY A 72 -4.41 0.87 -19.01
C GLY A 72 -3.40 1.36 -17.97
N ASP A 73 -2.64 0.49 -17.31
CA ASP A 73 -1.60 0.90 -16.33
C ASP A 73 -0.49 1.79 -16.94
N GLY A 74 -0.41 1.87 -18.27
CA GLY A 74 0.57 2.71 -18.99
C GLY A 74 0.14 4.16 -19.24
N ASP A 75 -1.16 4.48 -19.21
CA ASP A 75 -1.64 5.81 -19.62
C ASP A 75 -2.68 6.35 -18.62
N LEU A 76 -2.23 6.61 -17.39
CA LEU A 76 -3.03 7.34 -16.41
C LEU A 76 -3.43 8.69 -17.00
N PRO A 77 -4.74 9.00 -17.09
CA PRO A 77 -5.20 10.30 -17.55
C PRO A 77 -4.52 11.44 -16.79
N PRO A 78 -4.21 12.57 -17.44
CA PRO A 78 -3.55 13.71 -16.80
C PRO A 78 -4.24 14.15 -15.51
N GLU A 79 -5.56 14.05 -15.45
CA GLU A 79 -6.38 14.39 -14.28
C GLU A 79 -6.10 13.47 -13.08
N GLU A 80 -5.96 12.16 -13.32
CA GLU A 80 -5.63 11.19 -12.27
C GLU A 80 -4.19 11.36 -11.81
N ARG A 81 -3.26 11.64 -12.72
CA ARG A 81 -1.87 11.98 -12.36
C ARG A 81 -1.81 13.22 -11.46
N ALA A 82 -2.51 14.29 -11.83
CA ALA A 82 -2.59 15.52 -11.06
C ALA A 82 -3.30 15.33 -9.71
N ARG A 83 -4.29 14.42 -9.61
CA ARG A 83 -4.88 14.02 -8.33
C ARG A 83 -3.84 13.32 -7.46
N ARG A 84 -3.13 12.32 -8.00
CA ARG A 84 -2.11 11.55 -7.27
C ARG A 84 -0.97 12.43 -6.77
N GLU A 85 -0.47 13.35 -7.61
CA GLU A 85 0.55 14.32 -7.22
C GLU A 85 0.11 15.19 -6.04
N ARG A 86 -1.13 15.71 -6.06
CA ARG A 86 -1.67 16.49 -4.95
C ARG A 86 -1.87 15.66 -3.68
N ALA A 87 -2.33 14.43 -3.83
CA ALA A 87 -2.54 13.49 -2.73
C ALA A 87 -1.22 12.87 -2.23
N ARG A 88 -0.09 13.11 -2.92
CA ARG A 88 1.20 12.41 -2.72
C ARG A 88 1.05 10.88 -2.80
N GLU A 89 0.11 10.43 -3.61
CA GLU A 89 -0.06 9.03 -4.00
C GLU A 89 0.95 8.75 -5.13
N SER A 90 1.60 7.58 -5.09
CA SER A 90 2.48 7.12 -6.18
C SER A 90 1.94 5.83 -6.75
#